data_AF-A0A9E6AIC2-F1
#
_entry.id   AF-A0A9E6AIC2-F1
#
_cell.length_a   1.000
_cell.length_b   1.000
_cell.length_c   1.000
_cell.angle_alpha   90.00
_cell.angle_beta   90.00
_cell.angle_gamma   90.00
#
_symmetry.space_group_name_H-M   'P 1'
#
loop_
_entity.id
_entity.type
_entity.pdbx_description
1 polymer ?
#
loop_
_entity_poly.entity_id
_entity_poly.type
_entity_poly.pdbx_seq_one_letter_code
_entity_poly.pdbx_strand_id
1 'polypeptide(L)' 'MQAAGEAVGEARAAAVWPVYPDDCRRTSRGGISEGDRLDVAVLKMDEALARQNARTRRCADWYDQQRPDVVQ' A
#
# COMPACT_ATOMS: atom_id res chain seq x y z
N MET A 1 4.27 -36.95 16.30
CA MET A 1 4.35 -36.52 14.88
C MET A 1 3.27 -35.50 14.52
N GLN A 2 2.03 -35.66 14.98
CA GLN A 2 0.90 -34.75 14.67
C GLN A 2 1.14 -33.29 15.10
N ALA A 3 1.52 -33.05 16.36
CA ALA A 3 1.80 -31.70 16.88
C ALA A 3 2.97 -30.99 16.18
N ALA A 4 3.99 -31.73 15.74
CA ALA A 4 5.08 -31.17 14.94
C ALA A 4 4.62 -30.82 13.52
N GLY A 5 3.67 -31.59 12.97
CA GLY A 5 3.03 -31.30 11.69
C GLY A 5 2.15 -30.05 11.73
N GLU A 6 1.39 -29.84 12.81
CA GLU A 6 0.60 -28.62 13.04
C GLU A 6 1.48 -27.39 13.18
N ALA A 7 2.51 -27.43 14.02
CA ALA A 7 3.43 -26.29 14.21
C ALA A 7 4.16 -25.91 12.91
N VAL A 8 4.58 -26.90 12.10
CA VAL A 8 5.19 -26.65 10.78
C VAL A 8 4.16 -26.12 9.78
N GLY A 9 2.91 -26.59 9.86
CA GLY A 9 1.79 -26.11 9.06
C GLY A 9 1.47 -24.65 9.33
N GLU A 10 1.34 -24.26 10.59
CA GLU A 10 1.09 -22.88 11.02
C GLU A 10 2.25 -21.95 10.65
N ALA A 11 3.49 -22.37 10.87
CA ALA A 11 4.67 -21.59 10.51
C ALA A 11 4.79 -21.37 8.99
N ARG A 12 4.42 -22.36 8.17
CA ARG A 12 4.42 -22.22 6.70
C ARG A 12 3.25 -21.38 6.20
N ALA A 13 2.07 -21.49 6.81
CA ALA A 13 0.95 -20.61 6.50
C ALA A 13 1.27 -19.15 6.82
N ALA A 14 1.97 -18.88 7.92
CA ALA A 14 2.47 -17.55 8.27
C ALA A 14 3.59 -17.02 7.34
N ALA A 15 4.30 -17.92 6.65
CA ALA A 15 5.45 -17.56 5.82
C ALA A 15 5.11 -17.22 4.35
N VAL A 16 3.89 -17.51 3.88
CA VAL A 16 3.49 -17.21 2.49
C VAL A 16 2.73 -15.89 2.44
N TRP A 17 3.47 -14.78 2.62
CA TRP A 17 2.91 -13.45 2.36
C TRP A 17 2.81 -13.23 0.84
N PRO A 18 1.67 -12.78 0.30
CA PRO A 18 1.58 -12.46 -1.11
C PRO A 18 2.57 -11.37 -1.52
N VAL A 19 2.99 -11.39 -2.78
CA VAL A 19 3.89 -10.36 -3.31
C VAL A 19 3.26 -8.98 -3.13
N TYR A 20 4.00 -8.07 -2.49
CA TYR A 20 3.56 -6.69 -2.29
C TYR A 20 3.31 -6.00 -3.66
N PRO A 21 2.16 -5.35 -3.87
CA PRO A 21 1.85 -4.74 -5.16
C PRO A 21 2.92 -3.72 -5.57
N ASP A 22 3.42 -3.82 -6.80
CA ASP A 22 4.48 -2.93 -7.31
C ASP A 22 4.04 -1.46 -7.30
N ASP A 23 2.75 -1.19 -7.50
CA ASP A 23 2.24 0.17 -7.48
C ASP A 23 2.42 0.81 -6.10
N CYS A 24 2.32 0.05 -5.02
CA CYS A 24 2.48 0.51 -3.65
C CYS A 24 3.91 0.96 -3.30
N ARG A 25 4.90 0.69 -4.16
CA ARG A 25 6.27 1.23 -4.04
C ARG A 25 6.47 2.55 -4.79
N ARG A 26 5.49 2.99 -5.58
CA ARG A 26 5.61 4.19 -6.40
C ARG A 26 5.47 5.45 -5.57
N THR A 27 6.24 6.48 -5.95
CA THR A 27 6.14 7.84 -5.42
C THR A 27 5.33 8.73 -6.36
N SER A 28 4.69 9.75 -5.81
CA SER A 28 4.02 10.81 -6.57
C SER A 28 4.86 12.08 -6.55
N ARG A 29 4.79 12.86 -7.63
CA ARG A 29 5.33 14.23 -7.70
C ARG A 29 4.22 15.23 -8.00
N GLY A 30 4.36 16.44 -7.46
CA GLY A 30 3.45 17.55 -7.68
C GLY A 30 3.39 18.03 -9.13
N GLY A 31 4.51 17.96 -9.86
CA GLY A 31 4.58 18.45 -11.25
C GLY A 31 4.58 19.97 -11.37
N ILE A 32 4.89 20.70 -10.29
CA ILE A 32 5.13 22.14 -10.34
C ILE A 32 6.37 22.40 -11.20
N SER A 33 6.29 23.43 -12.05
CA SER A 33 7.39 23.96 -12.85
C SER A 33 7.63 25.43 -12.51
N GLU A 34 8.85 25.89 -12.74
CA GLU A 34 9.15 27.31 -12.62
C GLU A 34 8.28 28.13 -13.59
N GLY A 35 7.76 29.26 -13.10
CA GLY A 35 6.83 30.10 -13.86
C GLY A 35 5.36 29.66 -13.78
N ASP A 36 5.03 28.55 -13.11
CA ASP A 36 3.63 28.22 -12.80
C ASP A 36 2.99 29.37 -11.99
N ARG A 37 1.76 29.74 -12.37
CA ARG A 37 0.94 30.61 -11.54
C ARG A 37 0.67 29.91 -10.21
N LEU A 38 0.69 30.66 -9.10
CA LEU A 38 0.64 30.08 -7.76
C LEU A 38 -0.61 29.21 -7.50
N ASP A 39 -1.77 29.64 -7.98
CA ASP A 39 -3.03 28.86 -7.92
C ASP A 39 -2.95 27.56 -8.75
N VAL A 40 -2.30 27.58 -9.92
CA VAL A 40 -2.05 26.38 -10.74
C VAL A 40 -1.10 25.43 -10.01
N ALA A 41 -0.05 25.94 -9.37
CA ALA A 41 0.84 25.13 -8.55
C ALA A 41 0.11 24.46 -7.38
N VAL A 42 -0.83 25.16 -6.73
CA VAL A 42 -1.69 24.58 -5.68
C VAL A 42 -2.57 23.46 -6.23
N LEU A 43 -3.25 23.68 -7.35
CA LEU A 43 -4.09 22.65 -7.99
C LEU A 43 -3.28 21.40 -8.38
N LYS A 44 -2.07 21.59 -8.93
CA LYS A 44 -1.15 20.50 -9.27
C LYS A 44 -0.75 19.68 -8.04
N MET A 45 -0.48 20.35 -6.92
CA MET A 45 -0.14 19.69 -5.66
C MET A 45 -1.31 18.93 -5.05
N ASP A 46 -2.50 19.52 -5.05
CA ASP A 46 -3.71 18.86 -4.52
C ASP A 46 -4.03 17.58 -5.30
N GLU A 47 -3.95 17.65 -6.63
CA GLU A 47 -4.16 16.51 -7.51
C GLU A 47 -3.07 15.43 -7.32
N ALA A 48 -1.80 15.81 -7.12
CA ALA A 48 -0.76 14.85 -6.77
C ALA A 48 -0.96 14.19 -5.40
N LEU A 49 -1.46 14.94 -4.42
CA LEU A 49 -1.80 14.45 -3.09
C LEU A 49 -3.00 13.51 -3.15
N ALA A 50 -4.04 13.84 -3.91
CA ALA A 50 -5.20 12.98 -4.12
C ALA A 50 -4.80 11.61 -4.67
N ARG A 51 -3.94 11.57 -5.71
CA ARG A 51 -3.40 10.32 -6.26
C ARG A 51 -2.56 9.54 -5.25
N GLN A 52 -1.71 10.21 -4.48
CA GLN A 52 -0.91 9.55 -3.44
C GLN A 52 -1.82 8.96 -2.36
N ASN A 53 -2.81 9.71 -1.88
CA ASN A 53 -3.75 9.26 -0.86
C ASN A 53 -4.59 8.08 -1.33
N ALA A 54 -5.07 8.11 -2.57
CA ALA A 54 -5.79 6.98 -3.17
C ALA A 54 -4.93 5.71 -3.22
N ARG A 55 -3.64 5.84 -3.55
CA ARG A 55 -2.69 4.73 -3.49
C ARG A 55 -2.46 4.26 -2.06
N THR A 56 -2.19 5.16 -1.13
CA THR A 56 -1.96 4.82 0.29
C THR A 56 -3.14 4.02 0.86
N ARG A 57 -4.39 4.45 0.62
CA ARG A 57 -5.59 3.73 1.06
C ARG A 57 -5.66 2.32 0.48
N ARG A 58 -5.58 2.19 -0.84
CA ARG A 58 -5.59 0.88 -1.52
C ARG A 58 -4.51 -0.07 -1.00
N CYS A 59 -3.31 0.44 -0.73
CA CYS A 59 -2.20 -0.37 -0.22
C CYS A 59 -2.38 -0.77 1.25
N ALA A 60 -3.00 0.11 2.06
CA ALA A 60 -3.41 -0.22 3.42
C ALA A 60 -4.51 -1.30 3.41
N ASP A 61 -5.55 -1.12 2.58
CA ASP A 61 -6.64 -2.10 2.43
C ASP A 61 -6.10 -3.47 1.98
N TRP A 62 -5.13 -3.49 1.06
CA TRP A 62 -4.47 -4.73 0.64
C TRP A 62 -3.74 -5.40 1.81
N TYR A 63 -3.01 -4.62 2.62
CA TYR A 63 -2.25 -5.13 3.76
C TYR A 63 -3.18 -5.68 4.84
N ASP A 64 -4.27 -4.97 5.15
CA ASP A 64 -5.26 -5.39 6.14
C ASP A 64 -5.96 -6.68 5.72
N GLN A 65 -6.20 -6.91 4.42
CA GLN A 65 -6.72 -8.19 3.90
C GLN A 65 -5.77 -9.38 4.11
N GLN A 66 -4.47 -9.15 4.31
CA GLN A 66 -3.50 -10.22 4.57
C GLN A 66 -3.35 -10.52 6.06
N ARG A 67 -3.95 -9.69 6.93
CA ARG A 67 -3.83 -9.83 8.36
C ARG A 67 -4.88 -10.79 8.93
N PRO A 68 -4.46 -11.86 9.62
CA PRO A 68 -5.40 -12.83 10.19
C PRO A 68 -6.26 -12.24 11.31
N ASP A 69 -5.87 -11.11 11.90
CA ASP A 69 -6.59 -10.43 12.98
C ASP A 69 -7.66 -9.42 12.52
N VAL A 70 -7.81 -9.20 11.20
CA VAL A 70 -8.74 -8.22 10.62
C VAL A 70 -9.90 -8.87 9.84
N VAL A 71 -9.82 -10.17 9.55
CA VAL A 71 -10.92 -10.93 8.93
C VAL A 71 -11.91 -11.37 10.01
N GLN A 72 -13.07 -10.70 10.09
CA GLN A 72 -14.27 -11.17 10.81
C GLN A 72 -15.25 -11.78 9.82
#